data_AF-A0A067EQW9-F1
#
_entry.id   AF-A0A067EQW9-F1
#
_cell.length_a   1.000
_cell.length_b   1.000
_cell.length_c   1.000
_cell.angle_alpha   90.00
_cell.angle_beta   90.00
_cell.angle_gamma   90.00
#
_symmetry.space_group_name_H-M   'P 1'
#
loop_
_entity.id
_entity.type
_entity.pdbx_description
1 polymer ?
#
loop_
_entity_poly.entity_id
_entity_poly.type
_entity_poly.pdbx_seq_one_letter_code
_entity_poly.pdbx_strand_id
1 'polypeptide(L)'
;GLSLVVSSYSGEDVIVAFGGYNGRYNNEVHVLKPSHKSTLSSKMIETPVPDSVSAVQNNTNPTRDLESELEVGQEGKIREIVVDNVDSEPLISKHPETTEHLIATLKAEKEELESSLSKEKLQSIQLKQDLTEAESQNTDLYKELQSVRGQLAAEQSRCFKLEVDVAELRQKLQTMETLQKELELLQRQKAASEQAALNAKRQSSGGMWGWLAGAPPTQNAYDA
;
A
#
# COMPACT_ATOMS: atom_id res chain seq x y z
N GLY A 1 -2.04 -15.99 -7.59
CA GLY A 1 -1.94 -17.45 -7.78
C GLY A 1 -1.49 -17.73 -9.19
N LEU A 2 -0.69 -18.78 -9.39
CA LEU A 2 -0.38 -19.31 -10.72
C LEU A 2 -1.44 -20.36 -11.07
N SER A 3 -2.00 -20.29 -12.28
CA SER A 3 -2.94 -21.27 -12.80
C SER A 3 -2.28 -22.12 -13.88
N LEU A 4 -2.51 -23.43 -13.84
CA LEU A 4 -1.95 -24.41 -14.77
C LEU A 4 -3.10 -25.24 -15.34
N VAL A 5 -3.14 -25.39 -16.67
CA VAL A 5 -4.15 -26.18 -17.39
C VAL A 5 -3.43 -27.09 -18.39
N VAL A 6 -3.81 -28.37 -18.43
CA VAL A 6 -3.37 -29.30 -19.46
C VAL A 6 -4.37 -29.23 -20.62
N SER A 7 -3.87 -29.07 -21.85
CA SER A 7 -4.67 -28.98 -23.07
C SER A 7 -3.97 -29.71 -24.22
N SER A 8 -4.72 -30.18 -25.21
CA SER A 8 -4.17 -30.78 -26.43
C SER A 8 -4.22 -29.79 -27.58
N TYR A 9 -3.10 -29.53 -28.24
CA TYR A 9 -3.03 -28.70 -29.45
C TYR A 9 -2.28 -29.46 -30.55
N SER A 10 -2.88 -29.55 -31.74
CA SER A 10 -2.29 -30.28 -32.87
C SER A 10 -1.99 -31.77 -32.59
N GLY A 11 -2.76 -32.40 -31.69
CA GLY A 11 -2.56 -33.81 -31.30
C GLY A 11 -1.46 -34.05 -30.27
N GLU A 12 -0.84 -33.00 -29.71
CA GLU A 12 0.14 -33.10 -28.64
C GLU A 12 -0.39 -32.49 -27.34
N ASP A 13 -0.05 -33.10 -26.19
CA ASP A 13 -0.36 -32.54 -24.88
C ASP A 13 0.53 -31.33 -24.60
N VAL A 14 -0.06 -30.28 -24.05
CA VAL A 14 0.57 -28.98 -23.79
C VAL A 14 0.09 -28.48 -22.43
N ILE A 15 0.98 -27.83 -21.69
CA ILE A 15 0.65 -27.18 -20.42
C ILE A 15 0.55 -25.67 -20.68
N VAL A 16 -0.60 -25.10 -20.36
CA VAL A 16 -0.85 -23.66 -20.40
C VAL A 16 -0.74 -23.11 -18.99
N ALA A 17 0.20 -22.18 -18.79
CA ALA A 17 0.40 -21.48 -17.53
C ALA A 17 0.02 -20.01 -17.69
N PHE A 18 -0.81 -19.51 -16.79
CA PHE A 18 -1.24 -18.10 -16.82
C PHE A 18 -1.52 -17.58 -15.41
N GLY A 19 -1.44 -16.27 -15.27
CA GLY A 19 -1.55 -15.60 -13.99
C GLY A 19 -0.28 -15.74 -13.13
N GLY A 20 -0.30 -15.10 -11.97
CA GLY A 20 0.83 -15.06 -11.05
C GLY A 20 0.92 -13.72 -10.34
N TYR A 21 1.57 -13.70 -9.18
CA TYR A 21 1.83 -12.46 -8.44
C TYR A 21 3.25 -12.50 -7.89
N ASN A 22 4.09 -11.60 -8.40
CA ASN A 22 5.48 -11.42 -7.95
C ASN A 22 5.70 -9.95 -7.52
N GLY A 23 4.73 -9.38 -6.80
CA GLY A 23 4.65 -7.95 -6.47
C GLY A 23 3.80 -7.11 -7.45
N ARG A 24 3.48 -7.67 -8.62
CA ARG A 24 2.51 -7.16 -9.61
C ARG A 24 1.83 -8.34 -10.31
N TYR A 25 0.59 -8.13 -10.76
CA TYR A 25 -0.12 -9.13 -11.55
C TYR A 25 0.60 -9.36 -12.89
N ASN A 26 0.83 -10.64 -13.23
CA ASN A 26 1.35 -11.03 -14.53
C ASN A 26 0.22 -11.60 -15.39
N ASN A 27 0.07 -11.08 -16.61
CA ASN A 27 -0.95 -11.48 -17.59
C ASN A 27 -0.35 -12.28 -18.77
N GLU A 28 0.94 -12.63 -18.68
CA GLU A 28 1.60 -13.48 -19.67
C GLU A 28 1.01 -14.90 -19.64
N VAL A 29 0.90 -15.50 -20.83
CA VAL A 29 0.46 -16.88 -21.03
C VAL A 29 1.64 -17.66 -21.60
N HIS A 30 2.05 -18.70 -20.89
CA HIS A 30 3.10 -19.60 -21.35
C HIS A 30 2.49 -20.92 -21.81
N VAL A 31 2.95 -21.37 -22.98
CA VAL A 31 2.51 -22.61 -23.61
C VAL A 31 3.73 -23.54 -23.66
N LEU A 32 3.72 -24.58 -22.84
CA LEU A 32 4.85 -25.48 -22.62
C LEU A 32 4.53 -26.86 -23.16
N LYS A 33 5.38 -27.37 -24.05
CA LYS A 33 5.32 -28.75 -24.52
C LYS A 33 6.04 -29.67 -23.51
N PRO A 34 5.37 -30.63 -22.85
CA PRO A 34 6.02 -31.61 -22.01
C PRO A 34 7.01 -32.43 -22.83
N SER A 35 8.29 -32.36 -22.46
CA SER A 35 9.35 -33.12 -23.12
C SER A 35 9.57 -34.43 -22.39
N HIS A 36 9.45 -35.57 -23.08
CA HIS A 36 9.70 -36.91 -22.53
C HIS A 36 11.19 -37.25 -22.46
N LYS A 37 12.02 -36.37 -21.88
CA LYS A 37 13.43 -36.71 -21.60
C LYS A 37 13.52 -37.21 -20.17
N SER A 38 13.46 -38.53 -20.01
CA SER A 38 13.83 -39.23 -18.78
C SER A 38 15.30 -38.94 -18.48
N THR A 39 15.57 -38.06 -17.53
CA THR A 39 16.93 -37.80 -17.04
C THR A 39 17.28 -38.82 -15.97
N LEU A 40 17.45 -40.09 -16.37
CA LEU A 40 18.20 -41.08 -15.59
C LEU A 40 19.61 -41.19 -16.19
N SER A 41 20.49 -40.28 -15.77
CA SER A 41 21.95 -40.46 -15.91
C SER A 41 22.53 -40.80 -14.53
N SER A 42 22.38 -42.06 -14.12
CA SER A 42 23.23 -42.65 -13.10
C SER A 42 24.55 -43.04 -13.75
N LYS A 43 25.60 -42.25 -13.55
CA LYS A 43 26.98 -42.74 -13.70
C LYS A 43 27.89 -42.03 -12.71
N MET A 44 28.31 -42.81 -11.72
CA MET A 44 29.43 -42.54 -10.81
C MET A 44 30.70 -42.15 -11.58
N ILE A 45 31.44 -41.16 -11.05
CA ILE A 45 32.90 -40.94 -11.06
C ILE A 45 33.07 -39.56 -10.39
N GLU A 46 33.35 -39.53 -9.08
CA GLU A 46 34.68 -39.33 -8.48
C GLU A 46 35.11 -37.85 -8.46
N THR A 47 35.19 -37.31 -7.24
CA THR A 47 35.75 -36.01 -6.80
C THR A 47 37.19 -35.76 -7.30
N PRO A 48 37.70 -34.49 -7.45
CA PRO A 48 37.78 -33.51 -6.35
C PRO A 48 37.63 -31.98 -6.67
N VAL A 49 37.10 -31.28 -5.65
CA VAL A 49 37.30 -29.90 -5.09
C VAL A 49 38.57 -29.15 -5.59
N PRO A 50 38.70 -27.79 -5.74
CA PRO A 50 38.16 -26.70 -4.88
C PRO A 50 37.67 -25.38 -5.53
N ASP A 51 37.05 -24.55 -4.68
CA ASP A 51 37.10 -23.08 -4.56
C ASP A 51 37.15 -22.18 -5.81
N SER A 52 36.19 -21.24 -5.90
CA SER A 52 36.46 -19.80 -5.75
C SER A 52 35.36 -18.94 -6.37
N VAL A 53 34.88 -18.00 -5.56
CA VAL A 53 34.08 -16.81 -5.90
C VAL A 53 34.66 -16.03 -7.08
N SER A 54 33.82 -15.64 -8.04
CA SER A 54 34.02 -14.40 -8.82
C SER A 54 32.77 -14.04 -9.61
N ALA A 55 32.26 -12.84 -9.32
CA ALA A 55 31.37 -12.09 -10.19
C ALA A 55 31.97 -11.87 -11.58
N VAL A 56 31.13 -11.53 -12.56
CA VAL A 56 31.26 -10.37 -13.48
C VAL A 56 30.48 -10.65 -14.78
N GLN A 57 29.52 -9.76 -15.03
CA GLN A 57 28.89 -9.53 -16.32
C GLN A 57 29.94 -9.00 -17.32
N ASN A 58 30.00 -9.51 -18.55
CA ASN A 58 29.84 -8.67 -19.76
C ASN A 58 29.99 -9.46 -21.06
N ASN A 59 29.05 -9.18 -21.96
CA ASN A 59 29.19 -8.93 -23.40
C ASN A 59 30.02 -9.90 -24.27
N THR A 60 29.41 -10.41 -25.34
CA THR A 60 29.54 -9.84 -26.70
C THR A 60 28.93 -10.80 -27.75
N ASN A 61 28.03 -10.27 -28.59
CA ASN A 61 27.52 -10.75 -29.89
C ASN A 61 28.59 -11.47 -30.75
N PRO A 62 28.29 -12.34 -31.75
CA PRO A 62 27.59 -11.89 -32.97
C PRO A 62 26.87 -12.91 -33.90
N THR A 63 25.95 -12.36 -34.70
CA THR A 63 25.57 -12.71 -36.11
C THR A 63 24.95 -14.09 -36.43
N ARG A 64 23.69 -14.04 -36.92
CA ARG A 64 23.21 -14.46 -38.27
C ARG A 64 21.67 -14.38 -38.29
N ASP A 65 21.10 -13.39 -38.97
CA ASP A 65 20.59 -13.50 -40.35
C ASP A 65 19.66 -14.70 -40.55
N LEU A 66 18.35 -14.46 -40.64
CA LEU A 66 17.62 -14.57 -41.90
C LEU A 66 16.18 -14.05 -41.71
N GLU A 67 15.85 -12.99 -42.43
CA GLU A 67 14.48 -12.58 -42.72
C GLU A 67 13.74 -13.70 -43.45
N SER A 68 12.46 -13.87 -43.16
CA SER A 68 11.50 -14.39 -44.14
C SER A 68 10.18 -13.65 -43.94
N GLU A 69 10.18 -12.52 -44.63
CA GLU A 69 9.10 -11.94 -45.42
C GLU A 69 7.72 -12.60 -45.30
N LEU A 70 6.76 -11.75 -44.96
CA LEU A 70 5.37 -11.91 -45.33
C LEU A 70 5.24 -11.96 -46.85
N GLU A 71 4.70 -13.04 -47.38
CA GLU A 71 4.07 -13.05 -48.70
C GLU A 71 2.55 -13.17 -48.53
N VAL A 72 1.89 -12.04 -48.76
CA VAL A 72 0.48 -11.97 -49.11
C VAL A 72 0.35 -12.35 -50.58
N GLY A 73 -0.48 -13.34 -50.89
CA GLY A 73 -1.09 -13.48 -52.21
C GLY A 73 -1.15 -14.89 -52.75
N GLN A 74 -2.32 -15.52 -52.65
CA GLN A 74 -3.02 -16.07 -53.82
C GLN A 74 -4.46 -16.48 -53.44
N GLU A 75 -5.40 -15.71 -53.98
CA GLU A 75 -6.76 -16.15 -54.31
C GLU A 75 -6.73 -17.53 -54.97
N GLY A 76 -7.67 -18.40 -54.59
CA GLY A 76 -7.93 -19.59 -55.38
C GLY A 76 -8.71 -20.69 -54.67
N LYS A 77 -10.01 -20.75 -55.00
CA LYS A 77 -10.79 -21.98 -55.15
C LYS A 77 -11.41 -22.56 -53.86
N ILE A 78 -12.66 -22.16 -53.64
CA ILE A 78 -13.68 -22.94 -52.93
C ILE A 78 -13.56 -24.40 -53.40
N ARG A 79 -13.15 -25.31 -52.52
CA ARG A 79 -13.25 -26.75 -52.76
C ARG A 79 -14.70 -27.14 -52.49
N GLU A 80 -15.47 -27.13 -53.56
CA GLU A 80 -16.77 -27.79 -53.68
C GLU A 80 -16.70 -29.18 -53.04
N ILE A 81 -17.52 -29.40 -52.03
CA ILE A 81 -17.66 -30.71 -51.39
C ILE A 81 -18.46 -31.56 -52.38
N VAL A 82 -17.76 -32.36 -53.18
CA VAL A 82 -18.37 -33.43 -53.98
C VAL A 82 -18.99 -34.42 -53.00
N VAL A 83 -20.31 -34.44 -52.95
CA VAL A 83 -21.09 -35.50 -52.32
C VAL A 83 -21.08 -36.65 -53.33
N ASP A 84 -20.16 -37.59 -53.16
CA ASP A 84 -20.24 -38.86 -53.87
C ASP A 84 -21.49 -39.57 -53.37
N ASN A 85 -22.53 -39.53 -54.19
CA ASN A 85 -23.76 -40.28 -54.01
C ASN A 85 -23.45 -41.75 -54.34
N VAL A 86 -22.83 -42.46 -53.39
CA VAL A 86 -22.70 -43.91 -53.45
C VAL A 86 -24.05 -44.48 -53.09
N ASP A 87 -24.80 -44.85 -54.13
CA ASP A 87 -26.08 -45.55 -54.06
C ASP A 87 -25.91 -46.83 -53.22
N SER A 88 -26.16 -46.70 -51.91
CA SER A 88 -26.12 -47.79 -50.97
C SER A 88 -27.55 -48.30 -50.85
N GLU A 89 -27.84 -49.34 -51.62
CA GLU A 89 -29.02 -50.19 -51.49
C GLU A 89 -29.37 -50.43 -50.01
N PRO A 90 -30.65 -50.29 -49.61
CA PRO A 90 -31.06 -50.39 -48.23
C PRO A 90 -31.16 -51.86 -47.83
N LEU A 91 -30.07 -52.42 -47.27
CA LEU A 91 -30.13 -53.69 -46.54
C LEU A 91 -30.86 -53.48 -45.20
N ILE A 92 -32.19 -53.49 -45.29
CA ILE A 92 -33.13 -53.59 -44.18
C ILE A 92 -32.91 -54.95 -43.51
N SER A 93 -32.07 -55.01 -42.48
CA SER A 93 -32.06 -56.15 -41.53
C SER A 93 -31.43 -55.83 -40.17
N LYS A 94 -31.59 -54.59 -39.66
CA LYS A 94 -31.31 -54.28 -38.25
C LYS A 94 -32.50 -53.55 -37.62
N HIS A 95 -33.32 -54.36 -36.96
CA HIS A 95 -34.26 -54.12 -35.87
C HIS A 95 -34.81 -52.69 -35.64
N PRO A 96 -36.11 -52.42 -35.86
CA PRO A 96 -36.74 -51.14 -35.48
C PRO A 96 -36.59 -50.79 -33.99
N GLU A 97 -36.50 -51.79 -33.09
CA GLU A 97 -36.28 -51.55 -31.66
C GLU A 97 -34.93 -50.86 -31.34
N THR A 98 -33.88 -51.07 -32.15
CA THR A 98 -32.57 -50.44 -31.88
C THR A 98 -32.57 -48.94 -32.18
N THR A 99 -33.28 -48.54 -33.22
CA THR A 99 -33.46 -47.14 -33.61
C THR A 99 -34.35 -46.40 -32.61
N GLU A 100 -35.42 -47.05 -32.15
CA GLU A 100 -36.30 -46.52 -31.10
C GLU A 100 -35.56 -46.33 -29.77
N HIS A 101 -34.70 -47.28 -29.39
CA HIS A 101 -33.87 -47.17 -28.20
C HIS A 101 -32.89 -46.00 -28.27
N LEU A 102 -32.20 -45.80 -29.42
CA LEU A 102 -31.32 -44.65 -29.64
C LEU A 102 -32.08 -43.32 -29.54
N ILE A 103 -33.29 -43.24 -30.11
CA ILE A 103 -34.13 -42.03 -30.03
C ILE A 103 -34.53 -41.75 -28.58
N ALA A 104 -34.86 -42.78 -27.79
CA ALA A 104 -35.19 -42.62 -26.38
C ALA A 104 -33.99 -42.10 -25.56
N THR A 105 -32.79 -42.66 -25.78
CA THR A 105 -31.56 -42.19 -25.13
C THR A 105 -31.24 -40.74 -25.49
N LEU A 106 -31.31 -40.37 -26.78
CA LEU A 106 -31.07 -39.00 -27.22
C LEU A 106 -32.09 -38.00 -26.64
N LYS A 107 -33.35 -38.40 -26.46
CA LYS A 107 -34.35 -37.56 -25.80
C LYS A 107 -34.05 -37.35 -24.32
N ALA A 108 -33.62 -38.40 -23.61
CA ALA A 108 -33.24 -38.29 -22.21
C ALA A 108 -32.01 -37.39 -22.03
N GLU A 109 -30.97 -37.57 -22.86
CA GLU A 109 -29.79 -36.69 -22.86
C GLU A 109 -30.15 -35.24 -23.19
N LYS A 110 -31.05 -35.01 -24.14
CA LYS A 110 -31.55 -33.67 -24.45
C LYS A 110 -32.24 -33.04 -23.24
N GLU A 111 -33.12 -33.75 -22.56
CA GLU A 111 -33.81 -33.26 -21.37
C GLU A 111 -32.83 -32.95 -20.22
N GLU A 112 -31.83 -33.81 -20.03
CA GLU A 112 -30.76 -33.59 -19.05
C GLU A 112 -29.93 -32.34 -19.37
N LEU A 113 -29.54 -32.16 -20.63
CA LEU A 113 -28.82 -30.97 -21.11
C LEU A 113 -29.66 -29.70 -20.95
N GLU A 114 -30.96 -29.74 -21.26
CA GLU A 114 -31.87 -28.61 -21.07
C GLU A 114 -32.01 -28.25 -19.58
N SER A 115 -32.11 -29.25 -18.70
CA SER A 115 -32.16 -29.03 -17.25
C SER A 115 -30.86 -28.40 -16.73
N SER A 116 -29.70 -28.89 -17.19
CA SER A 116 -28.38 -28.38 -16.84
C SER A 116 -28.19 -26.95 -17.32
N LEU A 117 -28.58 -26.65 -18.56
CA LEU A 117 -28.56 -25.31 -19.13
C LEU A 117 -29.44 -24.34 -18.32
N SER A 118 -30.62 -24.78 -17.86
CA SER A 118 -31.49 -23.93 -17.05
C SER A 118 -30.87 -23.57 -15.69
N LYS A 119 -30.20 -24.54 -15.04
CA LYS A 119 -29.49 -24.35 -13.78
C LYS A 119 -28.30 -23.41 -13.95
N GLU A 120 -27.51 -23.58 -15.01
CA GLU A 120 -26.36 -22.73 -15.30
C GLU A 120 -26.78 -21.29 -15.62
N LYS A 121 -27.91 -21.10 -16.34
CA LYS A 121 -28.50 -19.77 -16.55
C LYS A 121 -28.89 -19.10 -15.23
N LEU A 122 -29.51 -19.84 -14.31
CA LEU A 122 -29.87 -19.31 -12.99
C LEU A 122 -28.62 -18.92 -12.19
N GLN A 123 -27.60 -19.78 -12.18
CA GLN A 123 -26.32 -19.48 -11.53
C GLN A 123 -25.62 -18.26 -12.15
N SER A 124 -25.67 -18.11 -13.49
CA SER A 124 -25.11 -16.95 -14.18
C SER A 124 -25.82 -15.65 -13.77
N ILE A 125 -27.14 -15.67 -13.59
CA ILE A 125 -27.90 -14.52 -13.09
C ILE A 125 -27.50 -14.19 -11.65
N GLN A 126 -27.41 -15.20 -10.78
CA GLN A 126 -27.00 -15.00 -9.39
C GLN A 126 -25.60 -14.39 -9.29
N LEU A 127 -24.63 -14.94 -10.01
CA LEU A 127 -23.25 -14.43 -10.02
C LEU A 127 -23.18 -13.00 -10.55
N LYS A 128 -24.00 -12.63 -11.54
CA LYS A 128 -24.10 -11.24 -12.02
C LYS A 128 -24.65 -10.32 -10.94
N GLN A 129 -25.65 -10.74 -10.20
CA GLN A 129 -26.19 -9.96 -9.08
C GLN A 129 -25.13 -9.77 -7.99
N ASP A 130 -24.48 -10.85 -7.55
CA ASP A 130 -23.42 -10.79 -6.54
C ASP A 130 -22.24 -9.91 -6.99
N LEU A 131 -21.89 -9.96 -8.29
CA LEU A 131 -20.89 -9.07 -8.88
C LEU A 131 -21.29 -7.59 -8.74
N THR A 132 -22.53 -7.24 -9.13
CA THR A 132 -23.01 -5.85 -9.03
C THR A 132 -23.11 -5.36 -7.59
N GLU A 133 -23.48 -6.24 -6.66
CA GLU A 133 -23.51 -5.91 -5.23
C GLU A 133 -22.10 -5.66 -4.71
N ALA A 134 -21.14 -6.54 -5.00
CA ALA A 134 -19.75 -6.37 -4.62
C ALA A 134 -19.11 -5.11 -5.23
N GLU A 135 -19.43 -4.79 -6.48
CA GLU A 135 -19.02 -3.54 -7.12
C GLU A 135 -19.57 -2.32 -6.37
N SER A 136 -20.87 -2.34 -6.00
CA SER A 136 -21.48 -1.24 -5.26
C SER A 136 -20.82 -1.04 -3.88
N GLN A 137 -20.58 -2.12 -3.14
CA GLN A 137 -19.91 -2.09 -1.84
C GLN A 137 -18.48 -1.55 -1.98
N ASN A 138 -17.77 -1.92 -3.05
CA ASN A 138 -16.44 -1.40 -3.35
C ASN A 138 -16.47 0.12 -3.57
N THR A 139 -17.46 0.63 -4.31
CA THR A 139 -17.59 2.09 -4.49
C THR A 139 -17.84 2.83 -3.18
N ASP A 140 -18.62 2.26 -2.26
CA ASP A 140 -18.92 2.88 -0.98
C ASP A 140 -17.70 2.85 -0.04
N LEU A 141 -16.97 1.73 0.03
CA LEU A 141 -15.69 1.64 0.74
C LEU A 141 -14.67 2.66 0.20
N TYR A 142 -14.65 2.89 -1.11
CA TYR A 142 -13.77 3.90 -1.69
C TYR A 142 -14.13 5.32 -1.24
N LYS A 143 -15.43 5.65 -1.16
CA LYS A 143 -15.89 6.95 -0.62
C LYS A 143 -15.55 7.10 0.86
N GLU A 144 -15.75 6.06 1.67
CA GLU A 144 -15.36 6.06 3.08
C GLU A 144 -13.86 6.27 3.26
N LEU A 145 -13.04 5.58 2.47
CA LEU A 145 -11.59 5.76 2.48
C LEU A 145 -11.18 7.21 2.19
N GLN A 146 -11.82 7.85 1.21
CA GLN A 146 -11.57 9.27 0.91
C GLN A 146 -12.04 10.19 2.05
N SER A 147 -13.19 9.91 2.66
CA SER A 147 -13.67 10.64 3.84
C SER A 147 -12.70 10.55 5.01
N VAL A 148 -12.23 9.34 5.34
CA VAL A 148 -11.25 9.11 6.42
C VAL A 148 -9.93 9.82 6.13
N ARG A 149 -9.44 9.81 4.88
CA ARG A 149 -8.25 10.58 4.49
C ARG A 149 -8.44 12.09 4.67
N GLY A 150 -9.61 12.60 4.33
CA GLY A 150 -9.97 14.01 4.57
C GLY A 150 -9.99 14.37 6.06
N GLN A 151 -10.58 13.50 6.88
CA GLN A 151 -10.60 13.67 8.35
C GLN A 151 -9.18 13.62 8.94
N LEU A 152 -8.33 12.71 8.46
CA LEU A 152 -6.93 12.63 8.89
C LEU A 152 -6.17 13.93 8.58
N ALA A 153 -6.34 14.49 7.38
CA ALA A 153 -5.71 15.76 7.02
C ALA A 153 -6.18 16.94 7.88
N ALA A 154 -7.48 16.95 8.23
CA ALA A 154 -8.04 17.96 9.14
C ALA A 154 -7.46 17.84 10.56
N GLU A 155 -7.37 16.61 11.10
CA GLU A 155 -6.77 16.37 12.42
C GLU A 155 -5.26 16.64 12.42
N GLN A 156 -4.52 16.32 11.36
CA GLN A 156 -3.12 16.70 11.23
C GLN A 156 -2.92 18.21 11.30
N SER A 157 -3.78 18.98 10.61
CA SER A 157 -3.75 20.44 10.64
C SER A 157 -4.09 20.98 12.04
N ARG A 158 -5.05 20.35 12.72
CA ARG A 158 -5.44 20.70 14.10
C ARG A 158 -4.32 20.40 15.10
N CYS A 159 -3.67 19.24 15.01
CA CYS A 159 -2.52 18.88 15.83
C CYS A 159 -1.38 19.88 15.66
N PHE A 160 -1.03 20.22 14.42
CA PHE A 160 0.00 21.23 14.14
C PHE A 160 -0.33 22.58 14.78
N LYS A 161 -1.59 23.04 14.68
CA LYS A 161 -2.01 24.29 15.32
C LYS A 161 -1.85 24.25 16.84
N LEU A 162 -2.27 23.15 17.47
CA LEU A 162 -2.12 22.96 18.92
C LEU A 162 -0.65 22.90 19.34
N GLU A 163 0.23 22.29 18.54
CA GLU A 163 1.67 22.28 18.80
C GLU A 163 2.27 23.69 18.78
N VAL A 164 1.86 24.51 17.82
CA VAL A 164 2.25 25.93 17.75
C VAL A 164 1.74 26.68 18.98
N ASP A 165 0.46 26.56 19.33
CA ASP A 165 -0.13 27.22 20.51
C ASP A 165 0.59 26.82 21.80
N VAL A 166 0.94 25.55 21.95
CA VAL A 166 1.72 25.04 23.10
C VAL A 166 3.12 25.66 23.15
N ALA A 167 3.79 25.81 22.00
CA ALA A 167 5.10 26.46 21.93
C ALA A 167 5.02 27.95 22.32
N GLU A 168 4.01 28.67 21.82
CA GLU A 168 3.78 30.08 22.19
C GLU A 168 3.49 30.25 23.68
N LEU A 169 2.66 29.37 24.27
CA LEU A 169 2.36 29.42 25.70
C LEU A 169 3.61 29.13 26.55
N ARG A 170 4.44 28.18 26.14
CA ARG A 170 5.73 27.90 26.81
C ARG A 170 6.66 29.10 26.76
N GLN A 171 6.72 29.79 25.62
CA GLN A 171 7.50 31.03 25.50
C GLN A 171 6.97 32.12 26.44
N LYS A 172 5.65 32.36 26.45
CA LYS A 172 5.03 33.34 27.35
C LYS A 172 5.32 33.03 28.82
N LEU A 173 5.25 31.75 29.20
CA LEU A 173 5.56 31.33 30.55
C LEU A 173 7.01 31.68 30.95
N GLN A 174 7.98 31.39 30.08
CA GLN A 174 9.38 31.75 30.31
C GLN A 174 9.56 33.27 30.49
N THR A 175 8.90 34.08 29.66
CA THR A 175 8.96 35.56 29.81
C THR A 175 8.31 36.06 31.10
N MET A 176 7.27 35.38 31.58
CA MET A 176 6.63 35.72 32.85
C MET A 176 7.56 35.40 34.03
N GLU A 177 8.24 34.25 34.00
CA GLU A 177 9.21 33.86 35.03
C GLU A 177 10.37 34.85 35.13
N THR A 178 10.85 35.41 34.01
CA THR A 178 11.91 36.45 34.03
C THR A 178 11.40 37.75 34.64
N LEU A 179 10.21 38.21 34.24
CA LEU A 179 9.60 39.41 34.81
C LEU A 179 9.33 39.28 36.31
N GLN A 180 8.94 38.09 36.78
CA GLN A 180 8.75 37.82 38.20
C GLN A 180 10.06 37.98 38.98
N LYS A 181 11.17 37.45 38.46
CA LYS A 181 12.51 37.63 39.07
C LYS A 181 12.93 39.09 39.11
N GLU A 182 12.67 39.85 38.05
CA GLU A 182 12.96 41.30 38.01
C GLU A 182 12.13 42.07 39.04
N LEU A 183 10.82 41.79 39.14
CA LEU A 183 9.96 42.40 40.17
C LEU A 183 10.47 42.09 41.59
N GLU A 184 10.85 40.85 41.83
CA GLU A 184 11.43 40.41 43.09
C GLU A 184 12.74 41.14 43.44
N LEU A 185 13.60 41.41 42.45
CA LEU A 185 14.81 42.20 42.63
C LEU A 185 14.48 43.66 42.91
N LEU A 186 13.54 44.25 42.17
CA LEU A 186 13.10 45.64 42.36
C LEU A 186 12.44 45.83 43.73
N GLN A 187 11.66 44.87 44.22
CA GLN A 187 11.08 44.91 45.56
C GLN A 187 12.17 44.90 46.64
N ARG A 188 13.20 44.06 46.51
CA ARG A 188 14.34 44.04 47.44
C ARG A 188 15.14 45.34 47.39
N GLN A 189 15.40 45.88 46.20
CA GLN A 189 16.07 47.18 46.02
C GLN A 189 15.28 48.33 46.63
N LYS A 190 13.96 48.35 46.43
CA LYS A 190 13.06 49.35 47.04
C LYS A 190 13.12 49.30 48.56
N ALA A 191 12.99 48.11 49.16
CA ALA A 191 13.06 47.95 50.62
C ALA A 191 14.42 48.40 51.18
N ALA A 192 15.53 48.07 50.51
CA ALA A 192 16.86 48.51 50.91
C ALA A 192 17.02 50.04 50.80
N SER A 193 16.51 50.65 49.73
CA SER A 193 16.51 52.11 49.53
C SER A 193 15.69 52.84 50.59
N GLU A 194 14.49 52.35 50.89
CA GLU A 194 13.62 52.89 51.95
C GLU A 194 14.29 52.80 53.32
N GLN A 195 14.89 51.66 53.66
CA GLN A 195 15.63 51.52 54.91
C GLN A 195 16.85 52.45 54.99
N ALA A 196 17.60 52.61 53.89
CA ALA A 196 18.71 53.55 53.81
C ALA A 196 18.23 55.01 54.01
N ALA A 197 17.11 55.39 53.41
CA ALA A 197 16.50 56.70 53.58
C ALA A 197 16.05 56.94 55.04
N LEU A 198 15.43 55.95 55.69
CA LEU A 198 15.05 56.03 57.11
C LEU A 198 16.27 56.14 58.04
N ASN A 199 17.31 55.35 57.77
CA ASN A 199 18.56 55.41 58.52
C ASN A 199 19.26 56.77 58.34
N ALA A 200 19.31 57.30 57.12
CA ALA A 200 19.83 58.63 56.82
C ALA A 200 19.04 59.73 57.55
N LYS A 201 17.71 59.63 57.60
CA LYS A 201 16.85 60.56 58.37
C LYS A 201 17.10 60.47 59.88
N ARG A 202 17.32 59.27 60.42
CA ARG A 202 17.70 59.07 61.82
C ARG A 202 19.09 59.64 62.14
N GLN A 203 20.05 59.46 61.25
CA GLN A 203 21.39 60.03 61.41
C GLN A 203 21.39 61.55 61.25
N SER A 204 20.56 62.11 60.37
CA SER A 204 20.39 63.57 60.27
C SER A 204 19.64 64.16 61.47
N SER A 205 18.78 63.38 62.15
CA SER A 205 18.09 63.81 63.38
C SER A 205 18.89 63.57 64.67
N GLY A 206 19.94 62.74 64.63
CA GLY A 206 20.69 62.29 65.81
C GLY A 206 22.17 62.67 65.85
N GLY A 207 22.73 63.22 64.77
CA GLY A 207 24.14 63.60 64.69
C GLY A 207 24.33 65.04 64.25
N MET A 208 24.96 65.85 65.11
CA MET A 208 25.66 67.10 64.75
C MET A 208 24.85 68.28 64.19
N TRP A 209 23.60 68.48 64.62
CA TRP A 209 22.99 69.83 64.58
C TRP A 209 22.84 70.48 65.98
N GLY A 210 23.28 69.79 67.03
CA GLY A 210 23.10 70.22 68.44
C GLY A 210 24.14 71.18 69.02
N TRP A 211 25.23 71.49 68.33
CA TRP A 211 26.29 72.38 68.85
C TRP A 211 26.33 73.77 68.19
N LEU A 212 25.40 74.09 67.27
CA LEU A 212 25.33 75.39 66.60
C LEU A 212 24.36 76.38 67.28
N ALA A 213 23.58 75.97 68.29
CA ALA A 213 22.78 76.88 69.11
C ALA A 213 23.58 77.32 70.34
N GLY A 214 24.32 78.41 70.20
CA GLY A 214 25.12 79.00 71.28
C GLY A 214 24.25 79.42 72.47
N ALA A 215 24.42 78.72 73.59
CA ALA A 215 24.13 79.25 74.91
C ALA A 215 25.36 78.97 75.80
N PRO A 216 26.05 80.00 76.33
CA PRO A 216 27.23 79.79 77.15
C PRO A 216 26.84 79.17 78.50
N PRO A 217 27.71 78.33 79.11
CA PRO A 217 27.50 77.86 80.46
C PRO A 217 27.64 79.04 81.42
N THR A 218 26.59 79.29 82.21
CA THR A 218 26.62 80.22 83.34
C THR A 218 27.55 79.65 84.43
N GLN A 219 28.75 80.21 84.54
CA GLN A 219 29.62 79.99 85.68
C GLN A 219 29.05 80.75 86.89
N ASN A 220 28.42 80.03 87.81
CA ASN A 220 28.26 80.47 89.19
C ASN A 220 29.53 80.10 89.95
N ALA A 221 30.33 81.09 90.34
CA ALA A 221 31.21 80.99 91.50
C ALA A 221 31.53 82.38 92.03
N TYR A 222 31.00 82.67 93.21
CA TYR A 222 31.36 83.74 94.11
C TYR A 222 32.86 83.62 94.50
N ASP A 223 33.58 84.75 94.64
CA ASP A 223 34.24 85.16 95.89
C ASP A 223 35.22 86.33 95.70
N ALA A 224 35.20 87.23 96.70
CA ALA A 224 36.08 88.36 97.05
C ALA A 224 35.93 89.70 96.30
#